data_AF-A0A073IZ04-F1
#
_entry.id   AF-A0A073IZ04-F1
#
_cell.length_a   1.000
_cell.length_b   1.000
_cell.length_c   1.000
_cell.angle_alpha   90.00
_cell.angle_beta   90.00
_cell.angle_gamma   90.00
#
_symmetry.space_group_name_H-M   'P 1'
#
loop_
_entity.id
_entity.type
_entity.pdbx_description
1 polymer ?
#
loop_
_entity_poly.entity_id
_entity_poly.type
_entity_poly.pdbx_seq_one_letter_code
_entity_poly.pdbx_strand_id
1 'polypeptide(L)'
;MGFLAVIIAAVAGFAVGAAWYMALAEQWMAAANIKKGADGRPEGDSPAPYIMAGFAMLLVAGMMRHMFALSGIDTVGKGLVTGLGVGLFFISPWIMINNAYGGRPFQLTLIDGGYAVIGCSVMGLVLSLF
;
A
#
# COMPACT_ATOMS: atom_id res chain seq x y z
N MET A 1 -16.98 -12.84 -11.03
CA MET A 1 -16.79 -12.10 -9.76
C MET A 1 -15.34 -11.90 -9.36
N GLY A 2 -14.43 -12.88 -9.53
CA GLY A 2 -13.02 -12.75 -9.11
C GLY A 2 -12.28 -11.53 -9.68
N PHE A 3 -12.36 -11.26 -10.99
CA PHE A 3 -11.68 -10.11 -11.59
C PHE A 3 -12.22 -8.76 -11.09
N LEU A 4 -13.54 -8.66 -10.89
CA LEU A 4 -14.15 -7.45 -10.34
C LEU A 4 -13.70 -7.20 -8.89
N ALA A 5 -13.65 -8.26 -8.07
CA ALA A 5 -13.14 -8.18 -6.70
C ALA A 5 -11.70 -7.65 -6.66
N VAL A 6 -10.84 -8.13 -7.57
CA VAL A 6 -9.45 -7.66 -7.70
C VAL A 6 -9.39 -6.17 -8.04
N ILE A 7 -10.19 -5.71 -9.00
CA ILE A 7 -10.22 -4.30 -9.38
C ILE A 7 -10.69 -3.42 -8.22
N ILE A 8 -11.77 -3.82 -7.52
CA ILE A 8 -12.31 -3.06 -6.39
C ILE A 8 -11.29 -3.02 -5.23
N ALA A 9 -10.63 -4.15 -4.93
CA ALA A 9 -9.60 -4.20 -3.91
C ALA A 9 -8.41 -3.30 -4.25
N ALA A 10 -7.95 -3.31 -5.51
CA ALA A 10 -6.87 -2.44 -5.97
C ALA A 10 -7.23 -0.94 -5.84
N VAL A 11 -8.45 -0.56 -6.21
CA VAL A 11 -8.96 0.81 -6.04
C VAL A 11 -9.01 1.19 -4.56
N ALA A 12 -9.46 0.29 -3.69
CA ALA A 12 -9.49 0.52 -2.25
C ALA A 12 -8.08 0.72 -1.67
N GLY A 13 -7.12 -0.13 -2.04
CA GLY A 13 -5.71 0.00 -1.62
C GLY A 13 -5.06 1.29 -2.12
N PHE A 14 -5.37 1.70 -3.36
CA PHE A 14 -4.92 2.98 -3.91
C PHE A 14 -5.51 4.17 -3.15
N ALA A 15 -6.83 4.15 -2.87
CA ALA A 15 -7.50 5.21 -2.13
C ALA A 15 -6.96 5.35 -0.70
N VAL A 16 -6.66 4.23 -0.03
CA VAL A 16 -5.98 4.21 1.27
C VAL A 16 -4.61 4.88 1.16
N GLY A 17 -3.83 4.56 0.12
CA GLY A 17 -2.53 5.18 -0.11
C GLY A 17 -2.64 6.69 -0.29
N ALA A 18 -3.56 7.13 -1.15
CA ALA A 18 -3.82 8.56 -1.36
C ALA A 18 -4.18 9.26 -0.04
N ALA A 19 -5.13 8.71 0.73
CA ALA A 19 -5.53 9.28 2.02
C ALA A 19 -4.37 9.29 3.03
N TRP A 20 -3.58 8.22 3.10
CA TRP A 20 -2.45 8.07 4.03
C TRP A 20 -1.35 9.10 3.77
N TYR A 21 -0.88 9.19 2.52
CA TYR A 21 0.19 10.13 2.16
C TYR A 21 -0.29 11.58 2.11
N MET A 22 -1.57 11.85 1.90
CA MET A 22 -2.13 13.20 2.11
C MET A 22 -2.16 13.57 3.60
N ALA A 23 -2.56 12.65 4.48
CA ALA A 23 -2.63 12.91 5.92
C ALA A 23 -1.24 13.08 6.57
N LEU A 24 -0.24 12.36 6.06
CA LEU A 24 1.15 12.40 6.56
C LEU A 24 2.08 13.17 5.61
N ALA A 25 1.55 14.06 4.77
CA ALA A 25 2.30 14.67 3.68
C ALA A 25 3.58 15.37 4.15
N GLU A 26 3.52 16.14 5.24
CA GLU A 26 4.69 16.89 5.73
C GLU A 26 5.77 15.96 6.29
N GLN A 27 5.36 14.95 7.08
CA GLN A 27 6.28 13.98 7.67
C GLN A 27 6.92 13.10 6.59
N TRP A 28 6.13 12.69 5.60
CA TRP A 28 6.59 11.92 4.46
C TRP A 28 7.56 12.71 3.60
N MET A 29 7.23 13.94 3.20
CA MET A 29 8.12 14.79 2.39
C MET A 29 9.45 15.06 3.11
N ALA A 30 9.40 15.37 4.42
CA ALA A 30 10.61 15.56 5.21
C ALA A 30 11.47 14.29 5.27
N ALA A 31 10.87 13.13 5.52
CA ALA A 31 11.58 11.86 5.60
C ALA A 31 12.12 11.39 4.23
N ALA A 32 11.40 11.67 3.15
CA ALA A 32 11.79 11.37 1.78
C ALA A 32 12.77 12.41 1.18
N ASN A 33 13.08 13.48 1.91
CA ASN A 33 13.90 14.60 1.47
C ASN A 33 13.35 15.25 0.18
N ILE A 34 12.03 15.38 0.10
CA ILE A 34 11.30 16.02 -1.00
C ILE A 34 11.09 17.48 -0.65
N LYS A 35 11.51 18.38 -1.55
CA LYS A 35 11.29 19.82 -1.40
C LYS A 35 9.82 20.16 -1.66
N LYS A 36 9.33 21.14 -0.90
CA LYS A 36 7.96 21.67 -1.04
C LYS A 36 8.02 22.87 -1.98
N GLY A 37 7.21 22.87 -3.04
CA GLY A 37 7.04 23.97 -3.96
C GLY A 37 6.24 25.12 -3.34
N ALA A 38 6.13 26.23 -4.08
CA ALA A 38 5.43 27.44 -3.62
C ALA A 38 3.92 27.24 -3.36
N ASP A 39 3.32 26.22 -3.97
CA ASP A 39 1.92 25.80 -3.79
C ASP A 39 1.73 24.79 -2.64
N GLY A 40 2.80 24.45 -1.93
CA GLY A 40 2.79 23.48 -0.85
C GLY A 40 2.86 22.02 -1.30
N ARG A 41 2.98 21.75 -2.61
CA ARG A 41 3.08 20.40 -3.17
C ARG A 41 4.53 19.94 -3.31
N PRO A 42 4.78 18.63 -3.47
CA PRO A 42 6.10 18.12 -3.85
C PRO A 42 6.64 18.82 -5.11
N GLU A 43 7.87 19.33 -5.06
CA GLU A 43 8.56 19.78 -6.26
C GLU A 43 8.79 18.59 -7.21
N GLY A 44 8.55 18.80 -8.51
CA GLY A 44 8.71 17.76 -9.53
C GLY A 44 7.55 16.75 -9.58
N ASP A 45 6.36 17.15 -9.11
CA ASP A 45 5.14 16.34 -9.22
C ASP A 45 4.90 15.89 -10.66
N SER A 46 4.75 14.58 -10.86
CA SER A 46 4.55 13.96 -12.16
C SER A 46 3.49 12.86 -12.06
N PRO A 47 2.72 12.60 -13.13
CA PRO A 47 1.68 11.57 -13.09
C PRO A 47 2.23 10.14 -13.03
N ALA A 48 3.51 9.93 -13.35
CA ALA A 48 4.07 8.60 -13.54
C ALA A 48 4.02 7.71 -12.27
N PRO A 49 4.41 8.20 -11.06
CA PRO A 49 4.29 7.42 -9.83
C PRO A 49 2.86 6.97 -9.53
N TYR A 50 1.85 7.79 -9.82
CA TYR A 50 0.45 7.45 -9.60
C TYR A 50 -0.03 6.33 -10.52
N ILE A 51 0.38 6.36 -11.80
CA ILE A 51 0.07 5.30 -12.77
C ILE A 51 0.76 3.98 -12.35
N MET A 52 2.03 4.06 -11.96
CA MET A 52 2.77 2.89 -11.46
C MET A 52 2.13 2.32 -10.20
N ALA A 53 1.70 3.16 -9.27
CA ALA A 53 1.01 2.73 -8.05
C ALA A 53 -0.33 2.04 -8.38
N GLY A 54 -1.12 2.59 -9.31
CA GLY A 54 -2.37 1.96 -9.74
C GLY A 54 -2.16 0.56 -10.33
N PHE A 55 -1.15 0.41 -11.19
CA PHE A 55 -0.78 -0.90 -11.73
C PHE A 55 -0.26 -1.86 -10.65
N ALA A 56 0.59 -1.38 -9.75
CA ALA A 56 1.11 -2.16 -8.63
C ALA A 56 -0.02 -2.65 -7.71
N MET A 57 -1.02 -1.81 -7.42
CA MET A 57 -2.19 -2.21 -6.61
C MET A 57 -2.99 -3.34 -7.27
N LEU A 58 -3.14 -3.32 -8.60
CA LEU A 58 -3.80 -4.41 -9.33
C LEU A 58 -3.03 -5.72 -9.21
N LEU A 59 -1.69 -5.67 -9.32
CA LEU A 59 -0.85 -6.86 -9.16
C LEU A 59 -0.91 -7.42 -7.74
N VAL A 60 -0.81 -6.57 -6.73
CA VAL A 60 -0.92 -6.98 -5.32
C VAL A 60 -2.30 -7.59 -5.04
N ALA A 61 -3.39 -6.93 -5.47
CA ALA A 61 -4.74 -7.45 -5.32
C ALA A 61 -4.93 -8.80 -6.01
N GLY A 62 -4.43 -8.94 -7.24
CA GLY A 62 -4.50 -10.17 -8.01
C GLY A 62 -3.77 -11.32 -7.33
N MET A 63 -2.54 -11.09 -6.86
CA MET A 63 -1.76 -12.10 -6.18
C MET A 63 -2.37 -12.47 -4.81
N MET A 64 -2.84 -11.50 -4.04
CA MET A 64 -3.55 -11.77 -2.79
C MET A 64 -4.79 -12.64 -3.04
N ARG A 65 -5.58 -12.32 -4.07
CA ARG A 65 -6.76 -13.12 -4.44
C ARG A 65 -6.42 -14.53 -4.89
N HIS A 66 -5.28 -14.71 -5.56
CA HIS A 66 -4.77 -16.04 -5.90
C HIS A 66 -4.37 -16.84 -4.65
N MET A 67 -3.62 -16.22 -3.74
CA MET A 67 -3.24 -16.83 -2.45
C MET A 67 -4.45 -17.20 -1.61
N PHE A 68 -5.46 -16.33 -1.55
CA PHE A 68 -6.67 -16.56 -0.77
C PHE A 68 -7.43 -17.81 -1.26
N ALA A 69 -7.50 -17.99 -2.58
CA ALA A 69 -8.12 -19.17 -3.18
C ALA A 69 -7.33 -20.46 -2.88
N LEU A 70 -5.99 -20.41 -2.92
CA LEU A 70 -5.16 -21.57 -2.59
C LEU A 70 -5.16 -21.93 -1.11
N SER A 71 -5.30 -20.93 -0.23
CA SER A 71 -5.20 -21.10 1.22
C SER A 71 -6.56 -21.22 1.94
N GLY A 72 -7.69 -21.25 1.21
CA GLY A 72 -9.02 -21.36 1.82
C GLY A 72 -9.40 -20.16 2.68
N ILE A 73 -9.02 -18.96 2.24
CA ILE A 73 -9.34 -17.68 2.88
C ILE A 73 -10.66 -17.18 2.28
N ASP A 74 -11.75 -17.59 2.91
CA ASP A 74 -13.13 -17.47 2.43
C ASP A 74 -14.02 -16.64 3.37
N THR A 75 -13.47 -16.10 4.45
CA THR A 75 -14.20 -15.24 5.39
C THR A 75 -13.54 -13.88 5.54
N VAL A 76 -14.34 -12.86 5.84
CA VAL A 76 -13.87 -11.47 6.06
C VAL A 76 -12.78 -11.41 7.13
N GLY A 77 -12.94 -12.16 8.23
CA GLY A 77 -11.95 -12.21 9.30
C GLY A 77 -10.61 -12.79 8.85
N LYS A 78 -10.63 -13.90 8.09
CA LYS A 78 -9.41 -14.47 7.52
C LYS A 78 -8.77 -13.50 6.52
N GLY A 79 -9.56 -12.87 5.65
CA GLY A 79 -9.07 -11.90 4.66
C GLY A 79 -8.37 -10.70 5.29
N LEU A 80 -8.97 -10.12 6.33
CA LEU A 80 -8.39 -9.02 7.08
C LEU A 80 -7.07 -9.43 7.76
N VAL A 81 -7.06 -10.56 8.48
CA VAL A 81 -5.85 -11.05 9.19
C VAL A 81 -4.73 -11.40 8.21
N THR A 82 -5.05 -12.03 7.08
CA THR A 82 -4.05 -12.31 6.06
C THR A 82 -3.54 -11.03 5.40
N GLY A 83 -4.42 -10.06 5.10
CA GLY A 83 -4.02 -8.75 4.60
C GLY A 83 -3.08 -8.00 5.55
N LEU A 84 -3.42 -7.97 6.85
CA LEU A 84 -2.54 -7.48 7.92
C LEU A 84 -1.19 -8.19 7.91
N GLY A 85 -1.19 -9.51 7.81
CA GLY A 85 0.03 -10.32 7.78
C GLY A 85 0.92 -10.02 6.57
N VAL A 86 0.33 -9.89 5.38
CA VAL A 86 1.07 -9.54 4.15
C VAL A 86 1.73 -8.17 4.29
N GLY A 87 0.97 -7.16 4.72
CA GLY A 87 1.51 -5.81 4.89
C GLY A 87 2.57 -5.72 5.98
N LEU A 88 2.32 -6.35 7.14
CA LEU A 88 3.19 -6.25 8.33
C LEU A 88 4.44 -7.12 8.24
N PHE A 89 4.32 -8.36 7.74
CA PHE A 89 5.40 -9.34 7.81
C PHE A 89 6.07 -9.64 6.48
N PHE A 90 5.51 -9.21 5.34
CA PHE A 90 6.19 -9.31 4.05
C PHE A 90 6.62 -7.96 3.50
N ILE A 91 5.69 -7.03 3.36
CA ILE A 91 5.98 -5.77 2.65
C ILE A 91 6.75 -4.80 3.55
N SER A 92 6.32 -4.58 4.79
CA SER A 92 6.99 -3.63 5.71
C SER A 92 8.46 -3.96 5.98
N PRO A 93 8.86 -5.22 6.23
CA PRO A 93 10.27 -5.58 6.38
C PRO A 93 11.07 -5.37 5.08
N TRP A 94 10.46 -5.63 3.92
CA TRP A 94 11.11 -5.39 2.63
C TRP A 94 11.35 -3.90 2.38
N ILE A 95 10.36 -3.05 2.71
CA ILE A 95 10.50 -1.59 2.70
C ILE A 95 11.60 -1.14 3.66
N MET A 96 11.64 -1.68 4.88
CA MET A 96 12.68 -1.36 5.85
C MET A 96 14.08 -1.62 5.30
N ILE A 97 14.29 -2.78 4.65
CA ILE A 97 15.56 -3.14 4.02
C ILE A 97 15.93 -2.14 2.93
N ASN A 98 15.00 -1.83 2.01
CA ASN A 98 15.26 -0.90 0.91
C ASN A 98 15.56 0.52 1.40
N ASN A 99 14.82 1.00 2.39
CA ASN A 99 15.03 2.31 2.99
C ASN A 99 16.38 2.37 3.74
N ALA A 100 16.73 1.31 4.49
CA ALA A 100 18.00 1.24 5.21
C ALA A 100 19.20 1.25 4.27
N TYR A 101 19.19 0.43 3.21
CA TYR A 101 20.26 0.46 2.20
C TYR A 101 20.32 1.78 1.44
N GLY A 102 19.18 2.43 1.24
CA GLY A 102 19.10 3.77 0.65
C GLY A 102 19.49 4.91 1.59
N GLY A 103 19.94 4.62 2.82
CA GLY A 103 20.31 5.63 3.82
C GLY A 103 19.14 6.52 4.25
N ARG A 104 17.89 6.07 4.07
CA ARG A 104 16.69 6.82 4.42
C ARG A 104 16.44 6.74 5.94
N PRO A 105 15.88 7.81 6.54
CA PRO A 105 15.56 7.80 7.97
C PRO A 105 14.53 6.70 8.28
N PHE A 106 14.65 6.08 9.45
CA PHE A 106 13.71 5.02 9.89
C PHE A 106 12.25 5.49 9.94
N GLN A 107 12.03 6.80 10.10
CA GLN A 107 10.70 7.41 10.00
C GLN A 107 10.02 7.12 8.64
N LEU A 108 10.77 7.10 7.54
CA LEU A 108 10.21 6.77 6.23
C LEU A 108 9.72 5.31 6.18
N THR A 109 10.47 4.39 6.79
CA THR A 109 10.05 2.99 6.95
C THR A 109 8.75 2.85 7.74
N LEU A 110 8.56 3.64 8.79
CA LEU A 110 7.31 3.61 9.57
C LEU A 110 6.12 4.14 8.76
N ILE A 111 6.31 5.20 7.97
CA ILE A 111 5.25 5.78 7.14
C ILE A 111 4.87 4.81 6.01
N ASP A 112 5.85 4.34 5.25
CA ASP A 112 5.64 3.49 4.08
C ASP A 112 5.18 2.08 4.50
N GLY A 113 5.74 1.56 5.59
CA GLY A 113 5.32 0.29 6.19
C GLY A 113 3.91 0.37 6.78
N GLY A 114 3.56 1.46 7.47
CA GLY A 114 2.21 1.69 7.96
C GLY A 114 1.17 1.69 6.84
N TYR A 115 1.49 2.31 5.72
CA TYR A 115 0.67 2.21 4.50
C TYR A 115 0.54 0.76 4.02
N ALA A 116 1.65 0.02 3.91
CA ALA A 116 1.61 -1.37 3.46
C ALA A 116 0.70 -2.24 4.34
N VAL A 117 0.76 -2.07 5.67
CA VAL A 117 -0.12 -2.76 6.62
C VAL A 117 -1.58 -2.44 6.34
N ILE A 118 -1.95 -1.17 6.33
CA ILE A 118 -3.37 -0.76 6.24
C ILE A 118 -3.92 -1.01 4.83
N GLY A 119 -3.14 -0.71 3.80
CA GLY A 119 -3.48 -0.96 2.40
C GLY A 119 -3.78 -2.43 2.15
N CYS A 120 -2.87 -3.33 2.53
CA CYS A 120 -3.11 -4.77 2.38
C CYS A 120 -4.26 -5.29 3.26
N SER A 121 -4.46 -4.72 4.45
CA SER A 121 -5.59 -5.08 5.32
C SER A 121 -6.93 -4.77 4.66
N VAL A 122 -7.07 -3.56 4.09
CA VAL A 122 -8.29 -3.14 3.38
C VAL A 122 -8.50 -3.97 2.11
N MET A 123 -7.44 -4.22 1.35
CA MET A 123 -7.51 -5.10 0.18
C MET A 123 -7.96 -6.51 0.54
N GLY A 124 -7.39 -7.09 1.60
CA GLY A 124 -7.77 -8.42 2.10
C GLY A 124 -9.22 -8.47 2.54
N LEU A 125 -9.70 -7.45 3.25
CA LEU A 125 -11.11 -7.32 3.63
C LEU A 125 -12.00 -7.31 2.39
N VAL A 126 -11.72 -6.43 1.42
CA VAL A 126 -12.52 -6.28 0.19
C VAL A 126 -12.55 -7.57 -0.63
N LEU A 127 -11.41 -8.23 -0.78
CA LEU A 127 -11.32 -9.49 -1.54
C LEU A 127 -12.17 -10.61 -0.93
N SER A 128 -12.37 -10.61 0.39
CA SER A 128 -13.17 -11.61 1.10
C SER A 128 -14.67 -11.28 1.17
N LEU A 129 -15.13 -10.22 0.51
CA LEU A 129 -16.56 -9.90 0.34
C LEU A 129 -17.20 -10.56 -0.91
N PHE A 130 -16.41 -11.27 -1.72
CA PHE A 130 -16.81 -11.86 -3.01
C PHE A 130 -16.45 -13.34 -3.11
#